data_AF-H2YGD5-F1
#
_entry.id   AF-H2YGD5-F1
#
_cell.length_a   1.000
_cell.length_b   1.000
_cell.length_c   1.000
_cell.angle_alpha   90.00
_cell.angle_beta   90.00
_cell.angle_gamma   90.00
#
_symmetry.space_group_name_H-M   'P 1'
#
loop_
_entity.id
_entity.type
_entity.pdbx_description
1 polymer ?
#
loop_
_entity_poly.entity_id
_entity_poly.type
_entity_poly.pdbx_seq_one_letter_code
_entity_poly.pdbx_strand_id
1 'polypeptide(L)'
;MEMESGCFAAMCGRAGVKCGIICVTMVDRLVRDNITGVQGSGIGCQMKDWEMLPQTICLKYIMESMGSLTLSPRSSSCLINLH
;
A
#
# COMPACT_ATOMS: atom_id res chain seq x y z
N MET A 1 -3.53 -2.89 11.68
CA MET A 1 -4.21 -1.93 12.60
C MET A 1 -3.66 -0.55 12.30
N GLU A 2 -4.53 0.47 12.26
CA GLU A 2 -4.22 1.88 11.92
C GLU A 2 -5.06 2.82 12.80
N MET A 3 -4.89 4.14 12.68
CA MET A 3 -5.46 5.11 13.63
C MET A 3 -6.34 6.19 12.98
N GLU A 4 -6.41 6.25 11.65
CA GLU A 4 -7.01 7.35 10.90
C GLU A 4 -8.40 7.02 10.32
N SER A 5 -8.71 5.73 10.13
CA SER A 5 -9.87 5.31 9.34
C SER A 5 -11.22 5.65 9.95
N GLY A 6 -11.35 5.61 11.27
CA GLY A 6 -12.62 5.89 11.96
C GLY A 6 -13.11 7.32 11.73
N CYS A 7 -12.23 8.31 11.94
CA CYS A 7 -12.56 9.71 11.74
C CYS A 7 -12.83 10.02 10.27
N PHE A 8 -11.99 9.49 9.37
CA PHE A 8 -12.12 9.68 7.92
C PHE A 8 -13.46 9.16 7.38
N ALA A 9 -13.82 7.92 7.72
CA ALA A 9 -15.08 7.32 7.29
C ALA A 9 -16.29 8.09 7.82
N ALA A 10 -16.25 8.55 9.07
CA ALA A 10 -17.33 9.35 9.66
C ALA A 10 -17.50 10.70 8.95
N MET A 11 -16.42 11.40 8.63
CA MET A 11 -16.46 12.68 7.91
C MET A 11 -16.99 12.51 6.47
N CYS A 12 -16.46 11.52 5.73
CA CYS A 12 -16.91 11.24 4.36
C CYS A 12 -18.38 10.80 4.33
N GLY A 13 -18.78 9.93 5.27
CA GLY A 13 -20.18 9.52 5.42
C GLY A 13 -21.11 10.70 5.67
N ARG A 14 -20.74 11.63 6.57
CA ARG A 14 -21.51 12.85 6.83
C ARG A 14 -21.58 13.78 5.61
N ALA A 15 -20.51 13.87 4.83
CA ALA A 15 -20.45 14.69 3.63
C ALA A 15 -21.12 14.05 2.40
N GLY A 16 -21.60 12.80 2.50
CA GLY A 16 -22.19 12.07 1.37
C GLY A 16 -21.17 11.67 0.30
N VAL A 17 -19.88 11.64 0.64
CA VAL A 17 -18.78 11.31 -0.29
C VAL A 17 -18.46 9.82 -0.16
N LYS A 18 -18.42 9.10 -1.29
CA LYS A 18 -17.93 7.72 -1.32
C LYS A 18 -16.45 7.70 -0.94
N CYS A 19 -16.11 6.94 0.09
CA CYS A 19 -14.73 6.80 0.56
C CYS A 19 -14.29 5.33 0.60
N GLY A 20 -12.99 5.11 0.40
CA GLY A 20 -12.33 3.82 0.60
C GLY A 20 -10.98 4.06 1.26
N ILE A 21 -10.47 3.07 1.99
CA ILE A 21 -9.20 3.15 2.72
C ILE A 21 -8.36 1.96 2.31
N ILE A 22 -7.12 2.21 1.89
CA ILE A 22 -6.19 1.21 1.40
C ILE A 22 -4.87 1.42 2.15
N CYS A 23 -4.51 0.45 2.98
CA CYS A 23 -3.32 0.50 3.81
C CYS A 23 -2.56 -0.82 3.74
N VAL A 24 -1.24 -0.73 3.81
CA VAL A 24 -0.34 -1.89 3.88
C VAL A 24 -0.10 -2.27 5.34
N THR A 25 0.01 -3.57 5.63
CA THR A 25 0.38 -4.04 6.96
C THR A 25 1.89 -4.22 7.04
N MET A 26 2.56 -3.33 7.78
CA MET A 26 4.02 -3.35 7.93
C MET A 26 4.51 -4.38 8.95
N VAL A 27 3.63 -4.80 9.86
CA VAL A 27 3.99 -5.74 10.93
C VAL A 27 2.80 -6.63 11.26
N ASP A 28 3.06 -7.93 11.36
CA ASP A 28 2.13 -8.88 11.96
C ASP A 28 2.25 -8.81 13.49
N ARG A 29 1.31 -8.07 14.10
CA ARG A 29 1.27 -7.87 15.55
C ARG A 29 1.03 -9.15 16.36
N LEU A 30 0.57 -10.24 15.74
CA LEU A 30 0.43 -11.53 16.43
C LEU A 30 1.79 -12.23 16.63
N VAL A 31 2.78 -11.89 15.80
CA VAL A 31 4.10 -12.51 15.83
C VAL A 31 5.12 -11.58 16.51
N ARG A 32 5.10 -10.28 16.20
CA ARG A 32 6.06 -9.29 16.72
C ARG A 32 5.41 -7.91 16.82
N ASP A 33 5.84 -7.13 17.81
CA ASP A 33 5.35 -5.75 17.99
C ASP A 33 6.32 -4.69 17.44
N ASN A 34 7.53 -5.11 17.06
CA ASN A 34 8.54 -4.21 16.51
C ASN A 34 8.54 -4.30 14.99
N ILE A 35 8.55 -3.14 14.33
CA ILE A 35 8.64 -3.01 12.87
C ILE A 35 10.04 -3.46 12.39
N THR A 36 11.02 -3.52 13.28
CA THR A 36 12.39 -3.95 12.95
C THR A 36 12.52 -5.47 12.89
N GLY A 37 12.15 -6.04 11.74
CA GLY A 37 12.54 -7.40 11.36
C GLY A 37 13.93 -7.44 10.74
N VAL A 38 14.97 -7.59 11.59
CA VAL A 38 16.34 -8.08 11.28
C VAL A 38 17.19 -7.22 10.32
N GLN A 39 18.14 -6.45 10.87
CA GLN A 39 19.28 -5.80 10.17
C GLN A 39 20.27 -6.79 9.49
N GLY A 40 19.87 -8.03 9.23
CA GLY A 40 20.73 -9.11 8.72
C GLY A 40 20.00 -10.18 7.90
N SER A 41 18.71 -10.00 7.61
CA SER A 41 17.92 -10.90 6.78
C SER A 41 17.05 -10.06 5.85
N GLY A 42 17.64 -9.50 4.77
CA GLY A 42 16.96 -9.12 3.52
C GLY A 42 15.63 -8.32 3.53
N ILE A 43 15.16 -7.79 4.66
CA ILE A 43 13.80 -7.21 4.82
C ILE A 43 13.87 -5.68 4.88
N GLY A 44 14.99 -5.11 5.33
CA GLY A 44 15.17 -3.66 5.36
C GLY A 44 15.12 -3.00 3.97
N CYS A 45 15.50 -3.72 2.90
CA CYS A 45 15.39 -3.22 1.54
C CYS A 45 13.94 -3.19 1.01
N GLN A 46 13.05 -4.03 1.54
CA GLN A 46 11.69 -4.16 1.02
C GLN A 46 10.73 -3.11 1.58
N MET A 47 11.06 -2.46 2.70
CA MET A 47 10.15 -1.54 3.40
C MET A 47 9.63 -0.42 2.49
N LYS A 48 10.51 0.12 1.63
CA LYS A 48 10.13 1.12 0.62
C LYS A 48 9.17 0.57 -0.44
N ASP A 49 9.35 -0.68 -0.86
CA ASP A 49 8.47 -1.31 -1.85
C ASP A 49 7.08 -1.51 -1.26
N TRP A 50 6.98 -1.93 0.00
CA TRP A 50 5.72 -2.07 0.74
C TRP A 50 4.99 -0.73 0.89
N GLU A 51 5.71 0.36 1.17
CA GLU A 51 5.15 1.72 1.26
C GLU A 51 4.58 2.21 -0.08
N MET A 52 5.11 1.74 -1.22
CA MET A 52 4.66 2.12 -2.57
C MET A 52 3.42 1.35 -3.05
N LEU A 53 3.09 0.20 -2.44
CA LEU A 53 1.93 -0.62 -2.81
C LEU A 53 0.58 0.13 -2.77
N PRO A 54 0.20 0.83 -1.69
CA PRO A 54 -1.10 1.52 -1.64
C PRO A 54 -1.21 2.59 -2.73
N GLN A 55 -0.12 3.31 -3.02
CA GLN A 55 -0.08 4.32 -4.08
C GLN A 55 -0.29 3.70 -5.45
N THR A 56 0.36 2.56 -5.71
CA THR A 56 0.26 1.83 -6.97
C THR A 56 -1.16 1.31 -7.21
N ILE A 57 -1.80 0.75 -6.18
CA ILE A 57 -3.19 0.27 -6.25
C ILE A 57 -4.15 1.44 -6.48
N CYS A 58 -4.00 2.54 -5.75
CA CYS A 58 -4.80 3.75 -5.94
C CYS A 58 -4.67 4.29 -7.36
N LEU A 59 -3.44 4.38 -7.87
CA LEU A 59 -3.19 4.83 -9.24
C LEU A 59 -3.88 3.92 -10.25
N LYS A 60 -3.71 2.60 -10.13
CA LYS A 60 -4.36 1.63 -11.03
C LYS A 60 -5.88 1.80 -11.05
N TYR A 61 -6.50 1.93 -9.88
CA TYR A 61 -7.95 2.13 -9.76
C TYR A 61 -8.40 3.44 -10.42
N ILE A 62 -7.67 4.54 -10.21
CA ILE A 62 -7.98 5.84 -10.81
C ILE A 62 -7.86 5.77 -12.34
N MET A 63 -6.82 5.11 -12.86
CA MET A 63 -6.60 4.95 -14.30
C MET A 63 -7.68 4.10 -14.97
N GLU A 64 -8.11 3.02 -14.32
CA GLU A 64 -9.23 2.18 -14.77
C GLU A 64 -10.54 2.99 -14.74
N SER A 65 -10.74 3.81 -13.71
CA SER A 65 -11.95 4.63 -13.55
C SER A 65 -12.05 5.80 -14.53
N MET A 66 -10.92 6.35 -15.00
CA MET A 66 -10.89 7.48 -15.95
C MET A 66 -10.91 7.05 -17.42
N GLY A 67 -10.91 5.75 -17.71
CA GLY A 67 -10.93 5.23 -19.08
C GLY A 67 -9.56 5.29 -19.77
N SER A 68 -8.69 4.31 -19.46
CA SER A 68 -7.49 3.92 -20.22
C SER A 68 -6.55 5.04 -20.70
N LEU A 69 -5.76 5.61 -19.77
CA LEU A 69 -4.42 6.08 -20.12
C LEU A 69 -3.45 4.92 -19.90
N THR A 70 -2.89 4.33 -20.94
CA THR A 70 -1.85 3.31 -20.80
C THR A 70 -0.57 3.96 -20.28
N LEU A 71 -0.26 3.87 -18.96
CA LEU A 71 1.11 4.10 -18.51
C LEU A 71 1.93 2.86 -18.88
N SER A 72 2.89 3.04 -19.79
CA SER A 72 3.92 2.03 -20.00
C SER A 72 4.71 1.84 -18.70
N PRO A 73 5.04 0.59 -18.33
CA PRO A 73 5.80 0.33 -17.12
C PRO A 73 7.15 1.03 -17.22
N ARG A 74 7.48 1.85 -16.21
CA ARG A 74 8.84 2.34 -16.03
C ARG A 74 9.70 1.12 -15.70
N SER A 75 10.46 0.66 -16.69
CA SER A 75 11.49 -0.35 -16.54
C SER A 75 12.39 0.02 -15.36
N SER A 76 12.38 -0.82 -14.32
CA SER A 76 13.41 -0.91 -13.31
C SER A 76 13.41 -2.36 -12.83
N SER A 77 14.26 -3.12 -13.49
CA SER A 77 14.58 -4.52 -13.26
C SER A 77 14.88 -4.83 -11.78
N CYS A 78 13.98 -5.54 -11.11
CA CYS A 78 14.34 -6.45 -10.03
C CYS A 78 13.54 -7.74 -10.26
N LEU A 79 14.12 -8.62 -11.07
CA LEU A 79 13.65 -9.99 -11.25
C LEU A 79 13.84 -10.74 -9.93
N ILE A 80 12.79 -10.91 -9.13
CA ILE A 80 12.72 -12.00 -8.16
C ILE A 80 11.91 -13.13 -8.79
N ASN A 81 12.65 -14.05 -9.43
CA ASN A 81 12.17 -15.39 -9.73
C ASN A 81 11.92 -16.11 -8.40
N LEU A 82 10.71 -16.62 -8.18
CA LEU A 82 10.46 -17.70 -7.24
C LEU A 82 10.21 -18.97 -8.05
N HIS A 83 11.11 -19.94 -7.89
CA HIS A 83 10.91 -21.36 -8.18
C HIS A 83 11.09 -22.13 -6.87
#